data_AF-A0A6P8QRX8-F1
#
_entry.id   AF-A0A6P8QRX8-F1
#
_cell.length_a   1.000
_cell.length_b   1.000
_cell.length_c   1.000
_cell.angle_alpha   90.00
_cell.angle_beta   90.00
_cell.angle_gamma   90.00
#
_symmetry.space_group_name_H-M   'P 1'
#
loop_
_entity.id
_entity.type
_entity.pdbx_description
1 polymer ?
#
loop_
_entity_poly.entity_id
_entity_poly.type
_entity_poly.pdbx_seq_one_letter_code
_entity_poly.pdbx_strand_id
1 'polypeptide(L)'
;MGGFDYTSNALAGKLCGIPVAGTVAHSYVTSFSSLEEVSPRTLRPANGKDPTVDIISLAKAWLARVCSLFQVPINQVNCGELAAFISYSIAFPHNFLVLVDTYSVMRSGIPNFCAVALALQELGFRALGIRLDSGNLAKQSVEIRCIFRSCAAHFGIPWFENLSIAVSNNISEQSLLELTAQENEINVIGVGTNLVTCLTQPSLGCVYKLVQVKRCPRMKVSEDPEKMTLPGSKKVYRVFDSSDHPVLDLMALEEEPPLQVGQEVESFVLGTNKMEKVTAGAVEVLHRVYFRDGQICERLPSIATIRSHAQTSLKKLSPIHRRLHEPQPYKVAVTEKLHLLIDSLRTNNHLQ
;
A
#
# COMPACT_ATOMS: atom_id res chain seq x y z
N MET A 1 -5.06 -2.64 -4.03
CA MET A 1 -6.26 -1.89 -4.49
C MET A 1 -6.20 -0.43 -4.06
N GLY A 2 -6.09 -0.15 -2.75
CA GLY A 2 -6.10 1.23 -2.24
C GLY A 2 -4.93 2.13 -2.65
N GLY A 3 -3.75 1.58 -2.98
CA GLY A 3 -2.63 2.41 -3.46
C GLY A 3 -1.27 1.70 -3.53
N PHE A 4 -1.05 0.67 -2.73
CA PHE A 4 0.22 -0.08 -2.68
C PHE A 4 0.59 -0.76 -4.00
N ASP A 5 1.90 -0.76 -4.31
CA ASP A 5 2.47 -1.25 -5.57
C ASP A 5 2.78 -2.75 -5.58
N TYR A 6 3.26 -3.27 -4.45
CA TYR A 6 3.72 -4.65 -4.33
C TYR A 6 3.15 -5.34 -3.08
N THR A 7 3.27 -6.66 -3.03
CA THR A 7 2.98 -7.48 -1.85
C THR A 7 4.08 -8.49 -1.60
N SER A 8 4.33 -8.85 -0.34
CA SER A 8 5.15 -10.02 0.00
C SER A 8 4.35 -11.33 -0.02
N ASN A 9 3.01 -11.25 -0.13
CA ASN A 9 2.14 -12.41 -0.08
C ASN A 9 2.10 -13.14 -1.44
N ALA A 10 2.80 -14.27 -1.52
CA ALA A 10 2.87 -15.07 -2.74
C ALA A 10 1.50 -15.62 -3.20
N LEU A 11 0.59 -15.93 -2.27
CA LEU A 11 -0.75 -16.41 -2.61
C LEU A 11 -1.57 -15.31 -3.28
N ALA A 12 -1.47 -14.08 -2.78
CA ALA A 12 -2.07 -12.92 -3.42
C ALA A 12 -1.45 -12.68 -4.81
N GLY A 13 -0.13 -12.82 -4.96
CA GLY A 13 0.50 -12.78 -6.29
C GLY A 13 -0.09 -13.81 -7.25
N LYS A 14 -0.21 -15.06 -6.81
CA LYS A 14 -0.73 -16.18 -7.61
C LYS A 14 -2.20 -16.01 -8.00
N LEU A 15 -3.07 -15.69 -7.06
CA LEU A 15 -4.52 -15.65 -7.28
C LEU A 15 -4.99 -14.34 -7.92
N CYS A 16 -4.32 -13.25 -7.59
CA CYS A 16 -4.77 -11.90 -7.88
C CYS A 16 -3.88 -11.15 -8.88
N GLY A 17 -2.74 -11.73 -9.28
CA GLY A 17 -1.79 -11.09 -10.19
C GLY A 17 -1.14 -9.83 -9.61
N ILE A 18 -1.08 -9.72 -8.27
CA ILE A 18 -0.44 -8.58 -7.61
C ILE A 18 1.08 -8.75 -7.70
N PRO A 19 1.84 -7.74 -8.13
CA PRO A 19 3.30 -7.81 -8.16
C PRO A 19 3.87 -8.23 -6.80
N VAL A 20 4.67 -9.30 -6.80
CA VAL A 20 5.30 -9.82 -5.58
C VAL A 20 6.70 -9.25 -5.45
N ALA A 21 7.00 -8.68 -4.30
CA ALA A 21 8.34 -8.17 -3.96
C ALA A 21 8.70 -8.52 -2.52
N GLY A 22 9.98 -8.72 -2.28
CA GLY A 22 10.52 -9.06 -0.96
C GLY A 22 12.03 -9.11 -1.01
N THR A 23 12.64 -9.13 0.17
CA THR A 23 14.08 -9.17 0.37
C THR A 23 14.42 -10.33 1.29
N VAL A 24 15.68 -10.42 1.71
CA VAL A 24 16.12 -11.34 2.76
C VAL A 24 15.60 -10.96 4.15
N ALA A 25 15.48 -11.93 5.05
CA ALA A 25 15.10 -11.76 6.46
C ALA A 25 16.33 -11.81 7.39
N HIS A 26 16.24 -11.21 8.58
CA HIS A 26 17.30 -11.30 9.60
C HIS A 26 17.68 -12.76 9.91
N SER A 27 16.70 -13.67 9.98
CA SER A 27 16.94 -15.09 10.29
C SER A 27 17.90 -15.77 9.31
N TYR A 28 17.85 -15.38 8.03
CA TYR A 28 18.78 -15.87 7.02
C TYR A 28 20.18 -15.28 7.20
N VAL A 29 20.30 -14.00 7.58
CA VAL A 29 21.61 -13.40 7.86
C VAL A 29 22.24 -14.04 9.09
N THR A 30 21.46 -14.25 10.15
CA THR A 30 21.94 -14.83 11.41
C THR A 30 22.19 -16.34 11.36
N SER A 31 21.78 -17.03 10.29
CA SER A 31 22.06 -18.47 10.15
C SER A 31 23.49 -18.77 9.72
N PHE A 32 24.28 -17.75 9.39
CA PHE A 32 25.68 -17.90 8.98
C PHE A 32 26.63 -17.44 10.08
N SER A 33 27.62 -18.28 10.39
CA SER A 33 28.71 -17.92 11.32
C SER A 33 30.03 -17.68 10.59
N SER A 34 30.20 -18.25 9.39
CA SER A 34 31.47 -18.21 8.67
C SER A 34 31.31 -18.35 7.15
N LEU A 35 32.38 -18.03 6.41
CA LEU A 35 32.47 -18.22 4.95
C LEU A 35 32.59 -19.70 4.53
N GLU A 36 32.79 -20.62 5.48
CA GLU A 36 32.86 -22.06 5.21
C GLU A 36 31.47 -22.63 4.90
N GLU A 37 30.43 -22.01 5.43
CA GLU A 37 29.02 -22.40 5.27
C GLU A 37 28.44 -21.99 3.91
N VAL A 38 29.16 -21.18 3.12
CA VAL A 38 28.70 -20.75 1.79
C VAL A 38 28.86 -21.88 0.78
N SER A 39 27.73 -22.34 0.23
CA SER A 39 27.69 -23.34 -0.84
C SER A 39 26.60 -23.01 -1.87
N PRO A 40 26.89 -23.06 -3.19
CA PRO A 40 28.21 -23.30 -3.77
C PRO A 40 29.16 -22.10 -3.54
N ARG A 41 30.47 -22.27 -3.77
CA ARG A 41 31.48 -21.20 -3.55
C ARG A 41 31.74 -20.33 -4.77
N THR A 42 31.14 -20.67 -5.90
CA THR A 42 31.44 -20.06 -7.20
C THR A 42 30.21 -19.47 -7.86
N LEU A 43 30.39 -18.39 -8.61
CA LEU A 43 29.34 -17.78 -9.43
C LEU A 43 29.80 -17.70 -10.89
N ARG A 44 28.90 -18.02 -11.84
CA ARG A 44 29.17 -17.83 -13.27
C ARG A 44 28.89 -16.38 -13.66
N PRO A 45 29.77 -15.73 -14.43
CA PRO A 45 29.52 -14.38 -14.96
C PRO A 45 28.23 -14.29 -15.80
N ALA A 46 27.63 -13.11 -15.84
CA ALA A 46 26.35 -12.85 -16.50
C ALA A 46 26.37 -13.08 -18.01
N ASN A 47 27.55 -13.02 -18.64
CA ASN A 47 27.71 -13.33 -20.07
C ASN A 47 27.51 -14.82 -20.41
N GLY A 48 27.49 -15.69 -19.39
CA GLY A 48 27.28 -17.13 -19.51
C GLY A 48 28.41 -17.91 -20.18
N LYS A 49 29.46 -17.23 -20.67
CA LYS A 49 30.57 -17.81 -21.45
C LYS A 49 31.82 -17.99 -20.62
N ASP A 50 32.07 -17.06 -19.71
CA ASP A 50 33.28 -17.07 -18.89
C ASP A 50 33.22 -18.16 -17.81
N PRO A 51 34.38 -18.67 -17.36
CA PRO A 51 34.43 -19.68 -16.32
C PRO A 51 33.85 -19.15 -15.01
N THR A 52 33.38 -20.08 -14.17
CA THR A 52 32.90 -19.76 -12.82
C THR A 52 34.02 -19.18 -11.96
N VAL A 53 33.73 -18.11 -11.24
CA VAL A 53 34.67 -17.40 -10.37
C VAL A 53 34.38 -17.76 -8.90
N ASP A 54 35.44 -17.91 -8.10
CA ASP A 54 35.31 -17.99 -6.64
C ASP A 54 34.86 -16.62 -6.09
N ILE A 55 33.56 -16.51 -5.86
CA ILE A 55 32.93 -15.27 -5.42
C ILE A 55 33.34 -14.90 -3.98
N ILE A 56 33.74 -15.88 -3.17
CA ILE A 56 34.18 -15.62 -1.80
C ILE A 56 35.51 -14.88 -1.82
N SER A 57 36.48 -15.39 -2.58
CA SER A 57 37.79 -14.75 -2.74
C SER A 57 37.64 -13.34 -3.35
N LEU A 58 36.77 -13.20 -4.34
CA LEU A 58 36.48 -11.92 -4.98
C LEU A 58 35.84 -10.91 -4.01
N ALA A 59 34.81 -11.31 -3.27
CA ALA A 59 34.14 -10.45 -2.29
C ALA A 59 35.10 -10.03 -1.16
N LYS A 60 36.00 -10.92 -0.70
CA LYS A 60 37.02 -10.56 0.30
C LYS A 60 38.01 -9.50 -0.22
N ALA A 61 38.45 -9.64 -1.48
CA ALA A 61 39.34 -8.67 -2.10
C ALA A 61 38.67 -7.29 -2.19
N TRP A 62 37.38 -7.25 -2.59
CA TRP A 62 36.60 -6.02 -2.60
C TRP A 62 36.35 -5.45 -1.20
N LEU A 63 36.09 -6.31 -0.21
CA LEU A 63 35.88 -5.86 1.17
C LEU A 63 37.09 -5.10 1.70
N ALA A 64 38.30 -5.56 1.44
CA ALA A 64 39.51 -4.84 1.85
C ALA A 64 39.58 -3.41 1.25
N ARG A 65 39.22 -3.26 -0.03
CA ARG A 65 39.19 -1.96 -0.72
C ARG A 65 38.09 -1.05 -0.16
N VAL A 66 36.91 -1.60 0.07
CA VAL A 66 35.74 -0.90 0.63
C VAL A 66 36.03 -0.42 2.07
N CYS A 67 36.57 -1.30 2.91
CA CYS A 67 36.97 -0.97 4.28
C CYS A 67 38.02 0.15 4.31
N SER A 68 38.99 0.12 3.38
CA SER A 68 39.97 1.20 3.24
C SER A 68 39.32 2.54 2.87
N LEU A 69 38.35 2.54 1.95
CA LEU A 69 37.63 3.75 1.55
C LEU A 69 36.77 4.31 2.68
N PHE A 70 36.11 3.45 3.44
CA PHE A 70 35.19 3.84 4.53
C PHE A 70 35.89 4.06 5.86
N GLN A 71 37.19 3.81 5.94
CA GLN A 71 37.98 3.84 7.18
C GLN A 71 37.40 2.91 8.26
N VAL A 72 36.86 1.76 7.84
CA VAL A 72 36.31 0.73 8.72
C VAL A 72 37.34 -0.36 8.91
N PRO A 73 37.79 -0.66 10.15
CA PRO A 73 38.69 -1.78 10.40
C PRO A 73 38.05 -3.10 9.98
N ILE A 74 38.75 -3.89 9.17
CA ILE A 74 38.19 -5.14 8.59
C ILE A 74 37.76 -6.16 9.65
N ASN A 75 38.37 -6.12 10.84
CA ASN A 75 38.04 -6.97 11.98
C ASN A 75 36.72 -6.60 12.68
N GLN A 76 36.13 -5.44 12.36
CA GLN A 76 34.82 -5.03 12.87
C GLN A 76 33.66 -5.46 11.96
N VAL A 77 33.97 -5.95 10.76
CA VAL A 77 33.00 -6.43 9.80
C VAL A 77 32.61 -7.87 10.17
N ASN A 78 31.31 -8.14 10.25
CA ASN A 78 30.82 -9.48 10.59
C ASN A 78 31.00 -10.43 9.38
N CYS A 79 31.75 -11.50 9.59
CA CYS A 79 32.05 -12.48 8.54
C CYS A 79 30.86 -13.40 8.20
N GLY A 80 29.98 -13.68 9.15
CA GLY A 80 28.73 -14.40 8.93
C GLY A 80 27.75 -13.59 8.08
N GLU A 81 27.65 -12.28 8.32
CA GLU A 81 26.86 -11.37 7.48
C GLU A 81 27.38 -11.32 6.04
N LEU A 82 28.71 -11.24 5.86
CA LEU A 82 29.33 -11.35 4.53
C LEU A 82 29.00 -12.69 3.87
N ALA A 83 29.09 -13.80 4.61
CA ALA A 83 28.78 -15.13 4.12
C ALA A 83 27.32 -15.24 3.65
N ALA A 84 26.38 -14.70 4.43
CA ALA A 84 24.97 -14.65 4.06
C ALA A 84 24.76 -13.83 2.77
N PHE A 85 25.42 -12.68 2.63
CA PHE A 85 25.29 -11.85 1.42
C PHE A 85 25.88 -12.53 0.19
N ILE A 86 27.02 -13.20 0.31
CA ILE A 86 27.59 -14.00 -0.79
C ILE A 86 26.67 -15.16 -1.14
N SER A 87 26.15 -15.89 -0.15
CA SER A 87 25.21 -16.99 -0.39
C SER A 87 23.96 -16.50 -1.13
N TYR A 88 23.40 -15.37 -0.71
CA TYR A 88 22.24 -14.76 -1.35
C TYR A 88 22.54 -14.27 -2.78
N SER A 89 23.72 -13.70 -3.02
CA SER A 89 24.13 -13.21 -4.34
C SER A 89 24.32 -14.34 -5.35
N ILE A 90 24.70 -15.54 -4.90
CA ILE A 90 24.78 -16.72 -5.77
C ILE A 90 23.41 -17.17 -6.22
N ALA A 91 22.43 -17.19 -5.31
CA ALA A 91 21.06 -17.61 -5.62
C ALA A 91 20.30 -16.55 -6.43
N PHE A 92 20.55 -15.26 -6.16
CA PHE A 92 19.80 -14.13 -6.72
C PHE A 92 20.71 -13.03 -7.28
N PRO A 93 21.62 -13.31 -8.22
CA PRO A 93 22.63 -12.36 -8.68
C PRO A 93 22.02 -11.14 -9.40
N HIS A 94 20.88 -11.32 -10.07
CA HIS A 94 20.14 -10.23 -10.73
C HIS A 94 19.22 -9.45 -9.79
N ASN A 95 18.90 -10.01 -8.62
CA ASN A 95 17.94 -9.44 -7.66
C ASN A 95 18.59 -9.24 -6.29
N PHE A 96 19.89 -8.90 -6.27
CA PHE A 96 20.64 -8.76 -5.03
C PHE A 96 20.19 -7.51 -4.26
N LEU A 97 19.31 -7.73 -3.29
CA LEU A 97 18.83 -6.75 -2.33
C LEU A 97 18.84 -7.36 -0.93
N VAL A 98 19.66 -6.83 -0.03
CA VAL A 98 19.91 -7.42 1.29
C VAL A 98 19.64 -6.45 2.43
N LEU A 99 19.37 -7.01 3.61
CA LEU A 99 19.13 -6.28 4.84
C LEU A 99 20.45 -6.03 5.56
N VAL A 100 20.76 -4.77 5.88
CA VAL A 100 22.11 -4.35 6.31
C VAL A 100 22.22 -3.93 7.78
N ASP A 101 21.17 -4.07 8.55
CA ASP A 101 21.11 -3.61 9.95
C ASP A 101 21.02 -4.76 10.96
N THR A 102 21.46 -5.96 10.59
CA THR A 102 21.47 -7.12 11.52
C THR A 102 22.47 -6.91 12.67
N TYR A 103 23.64 -6.34 12.38
CA TYR A 103 24.67 -6.08 13.41
C TYR A 103 25.01 -4.60 13.53
N SER A 104 25.57 -4.01 12.47
CA SER A 104 25.89 -2.59 12.42
C SER A 104 25.86 -2.12 10.98
N VAL A 105 24.99 -1.16 10.68
CA VAL A 105 24.82 -0.62 9.32
C VAL A 105 26.16 -0.12 8.77
N MET A 106 26.79 0.84 9.45
CA MET A 106 27.98 1.50 8.91
C MET A 106 29.28 0.71 9.08
N ARG A 107 29.39 -0.14 10.11
CA ARG A 107 30.62 -0.90 10.39
C ARG A 107 30.64 -2.31 9.80
N SER A 108 29.49 -2.84 9.38
CA SER A 108 29.39 -4.22 8.89
C SER A 108 28.52 -4.33 7.65
N GLY A 109 27.24 -3.99 7.74
CA GLY A 109 26.26 -4.25 6.68
C GLY A 109 26.57 -3.51 5.37
N ILE A 110 26.83 -2.21 5.43
CA ILE A 110 27.19 -1.40 4.24
C ILE A 110 28.54 -1.82 3.66
N PRO A 111 29.63 -1.99 4.44
CA PRO A 111 30.87 -2.58 3.92
C PRO A 111 30.68 -3.93 3.22
N ASN A 112 29.96 -4.86 3.85
CA ASN A 112 29.68 -6.20 3.29
C ASN A 112 28.85 -6.12 2.01
N PHE A 113 27.78 -5.32 2.01
CA PHE A 113 26.94 -5.13 0.84
C PHE A 113 27.75 -4.55 -0.32
N CYS A 114 28.51 -3.47 -0.09
CA CYS A 114 29.32 -2.84 -1.13
C CYS A 114 30.36 -3.82 -1.69
N ALA A 115 31.01 -4.61 -0.84
CA ALA A 115 31.98 -5.61 -1.28
C ALA A 115 31.35 -6.64 -2.23
N VAL A 116 30.18 -7.18 -1.88
CA VAL A 116 29.47 -8.16 -2.71
C VAL A 116 28.88 -7.52 -3.97
N ALA A 117 28.34 -6.30 -3.89
CA ALA A 117 27.82 -5.58 -5.04
C ALA A 117 28.90 -5.26 -6.08
N LEU A 118 30.11 -4.90 -5.62
CA LEU A 118 31.27 -4.67 -6.49
C LEU A 118 31.80 -5.98 -7.10
N ALA A 119 31.82 -7.07 -6.34
CA ALA A 119 32.12 -8.39 -6.87
C ALA A 119 31.12 -8.81 -7.96
N LEU A 120 29.82 -8.58 -7.74
CA LEU A 120 28.77 -8.82 -8.73
C LEU A 120 28.96 -7.98 -10.00
N GLN A 121 29.36 -6.71 -9.85
CA GLN A 121 29.63 -5.80 -10.97
C GLN A 121 30.75 -6.31 -11.87
N GLU A 122 31.85 -6.84 -11.31
CA GLU A 122 32.92 -7.44 -12.11
C GLU A 122 32.44 -8.66 -12.90
N LEU A 123 31.46 -9.39 -12.35
CA LEU A 123 30.85 -10.55 -13.00
C LEU A 123 29.71 -10.17 -13.96
N GLY A 124 29.45 -8.87 -14.18
CA GLY A 124 28.44 -8.36 -15.11
C GLY A 124 27.02 -8.30 -14.55
N PHE A 125 26.83 -8.47 -13.24
CA PHE A 125 25.55 -8.30 -12.56
C PHE A 125 25.42 -6.91 -11.93
N ARG A 126 24.19 -6.50 -11.62
CA ARG A 126 23.92 -5.25 -10.91
C ARG A 126 23.09 -5.54 -9.66
N ALA A 127 23.59 -5.07 -8.53
CA ALA A 127 22.83 -5.08 -7.28
C ALA A 127 21.63 -4.14 -7.38
N LEU A 128 20.53 -4.49 -6.70
CA LEU A 128 19.34 -3.65 -6.66
C LEU A 128 19.40 -2.61 -5.53
N GLY A 129 19.91 -2.98 -4.37
CA GLY A 129 19.91 -2.08 -3.23
C GLY A 129 20.03 -2.75 -1.87
N ILE A 130 19.60 -2.01 -0.85
CA ILE A 130 19.61 -2.45 0.55
C ILE A 130 18.23 -2.28 1.20
N ARG A 131 18.03 -2.94 2.34
CA ARG A 131 16.92 -2.70 3.25
C ARG A 131 17.41 -2.33 4.65
N LEU A 132 16.78 -1.35 5.28
CA LEU A 132 16.90 -1.01 6.70
C LEU A 132 15.60 -1.34 7.43
N ASP A 133 15.68 -1.88 8.65
CA ASP A 133 14.55 -2.22 9.51
C ASP A 133 14.63 -1.58 10.91
N SER A 134 15.58 -0.69 11.16
CA SER A 134 15.79 -0.07 12.46
C SER A 134 16.61 1.22 12.38
N GLY A 135 16.57 2.00 13.47
CA GLY A 135 17.30 3.26 13.61
C GLY A 135 16.57 4.48 13.04
N ASN A 136 17.33 5.57 12.83
CA ASN A 136 16.81 6.78 12.20
C ASN A 136 16.89 6.62 10.67
N LEU A 137 15.82 6.08 10.10
CA LEU A 137 15.73 5.70 8.69
C LEU A 137 16.02 6.88 7.73
N ALA A 138 15.49 8.07 8.00
CA ALA A 138 15.72 9.25 7.18
C ALA A 138 17.21 9.62 7.17
N LYS A 139 17.80 9.82 8.35
CA LYS A 139 19.22 10.17 8.49
C LYS A 139 20.13 9.10 7.88
N GLN A 140 19.89 7.83 8.19
CA GLN A 140 20.69 6.72 7.67
C GLN A 140 20.61 6.63 6.15
N SER A 141 19.44 6.88 5.54
CA SER A 141 19.31 6.86 4.08
C SER A 141 20.20 7.90 3.39
N VAL A 142 20.29 9.10 3.96
CA VAL A 142 21.15 10.18 3.44
C VAL A 142 22.63 9.81 3.57
N GLU A 143 23.04 9.34 4.75
CA GLU A 143 24.42 8.89 5.00
C GLU A 143 24.83 7.77 4.03
N ILE A 144 23.95 6.80 3.81
CA ILE A 144 24.18 5.68 2.89
C ILE A 144 24.27 6.17 1.44
N ARG A 145 23.41 7.09 1.00
CA ARG A 145 23.50 7.65 -0.34
C ARG A 145 24.84 8.36 -0.56
N CYS A 146 25.35 9.09 0.43
CA CYS A 146 26.69 9.70 0.38
C CYS A 146 27.79 8.64 0.20
N ILE A 147 27.69 7.51 0.90
CA ILE A 147 28.60 6.37 0.73
C ILE A 147 28.51 5.79 -0.69
N PHE A 148 27.29 5.59 -1.22
CA PHE A 148 27.09 5.07 -2.57
C PHE A 148 27.66 6.01 -3.64
N ARG A 149 27.44 7.32 -3.52
CA ARG A 149 28.07 8.34 -4.39
C ARG A 149 29.60 8.30 -4.31
N SER A 150 30.14 8.14 -3.10
CA SER A 150 31.59 8.03 -2.89
C SER A 150 32.18 6.77 -3.53
N CYS A 151 31.51 5.62 -3.40
CA CYS A 151 31.88 4.39 -4.10
C CYS A 151 31.80 4.53 -5.61
N ALA A 152 30.70 5.11 -6.12
CA ALA A 152 30.50 5.32 -7.54
C ALA A 152 31.64 6.14 -8.16
N ALA A 153 32.01 7.25 -7.51
CA ALA A 153 33.11 8.10 -7.94
C ALA A 153 34.47 7.42 -7.81
N HIS A 154 34.76 6.80 -6.66
CA HIS A 154 36.07 6.22 -6.38
C HIS A 154 36.38 4.99 -7.23
N PHE A 155 35.38 4.14 -7.51
CA PHE A 155 35.57 2.92 -8.30
C PHE A 155 35.15 3.07 -9.77
N GLY A 156 34.64 4.24 -10.18
CA GLY A 156 34.22 4.48 -11.57
C GLY A 156 32.98 3.70 -11.99
N ILE A 157 31.99 3.56 -11.10
CA ILE A 157 30.78 2.76 -11.31
C ILE A 157 29.54 3.65 -11.12
N PRO A 158 29.10 4.39 -12.16
CA PRO A 158 28.09 5.43 -12.02
C PRO A 158 26.74 4.93 -11.47
N TRP A 159 26.30 3.74 -11.88
CA TRP A 159 25.01 3.21 -11.44
C TRP A 159 24.93 2.94 -9.93
N PHE A 160 26.08 2.81 -9.25
CA PHE A 160 26.15 2.50 -7.83
C PHE A 160 25.51 3.61 -6.98
N GLU A 161 25.57 4.87 -7.43
CA GLU A 161 24.95 5.99 -6.72
C GLU A 161 23.42 5.91 -6.68
N ASN A 162 22.80 5.13 -7.58
CA ASN A 162 21.36 4.99 -7.78
C ASN A 162 20.78 3.70 -7.18
N LEU A 163 21.57 2.98 -6.37
CA LEU A 163 21.10 1.82 -5.63
C LEU A 163 19.88 2.16 -4.77
N SER A 164 18.90 1.24 -4.77
CA SER A 164 17.64 1.44 -4.05
C SER A 164 17.85 1.33 -2.54
N ILE A 165 17.26 2.25 -1.78
CA ILE A 165 17.20 2.20 -0.31
C ILE A 165 15.76 1.88 0.08
N ALA A 166 15.54 0.64 0.51
CA ALA A 166 14.27 0.22 1.06
C ALA A 166 14.28 0.35 2.59
N VAL A 167 13.13 0.70 3.17
CA VAL A 167 12.95 0.71 4.62
C VAL A 167 11.71 -0.08 5.01
N SER A 168 11.79 -0.78 6.12
CA SER A 168 10.65 -1.29 6.87
C SER A 168 10.86 -0.92 8.35
N ASN A 169 9.81 -1.03 9.17
CA ASN A 169 9.81 -1.03 10.65
C ASN A 169 8.59 -0.30 11.19
N ASN A 170 7.53 -1.05 11.50
CA ASN A 170 6.30 -0.55 12.10
C ASN A 170 5.82 0.82 11.57
N ILE A 171 6.01 1.06 10.27
CA ILE A 171 5.74 2.35 9.65
C ILE A 171 4.25 2.64 9.79
N SER A 172 3.94 3.80 10.36
CA SER A 172 2.59 4.32 10.52
C SER A 172 2.37 5.51 9.59
N GLU A 173 1.13 5.99 9.50
CA GLU A 173 0.82 7.23 8.77
C GLU A 173 1.61 8.43 9.31
N GLN A 174 1.74 8.54 10.64
CA GLN A 174 2.56 9.57 11.28
C GLN A 174 4.03 9.44 10.90
N SER A 175 4.56 8.22 10.87
CA SER A 175 5.94 7.96 10.42
C SER A 175 6.15 8.39 8.96
N LEU A 176 5.17 8.17 8.08
CA LEU A 176 5.24 8.61 6.68
C LEU A 176 5.23 10.14 6.56
N LEU A 177 4.44 10.84 7.36
CA LEU A 177 4.43 12.31 7.40
C LEU A 177 5.78 12.86 7.86
N GLU A 178 6.36 12.26 8.90
CA GLU A 178 7.69 12.63 9.40
C GLU A 178 8.79 12.39 8.37
N LEU A 179 8.77 11.23 7.70
CA LEU A 179 9.71 10.93 6.60
C LEU A 179 9.55 11.92 5.44
N THR A 180 8.31 12.30 5.09
CA THR A 180 8.06 13.27 4.00
C THR A 180 8.51 14.68 4.37
N ALA A 181 8.47 15.04 5.65
CA ALA A 181 8.91 16.34 6.15
C ALA A 181 10.44 16.46 6.33
N GLN A 182 11.14 15.33 6.39
CA GLN A 182 12.59 15.27 6.56
C GLN A 182 13.28 14.98 5.23
N GLU A 183 14.49 15.51 5.06
CA GLU A 183 15.35 15.08 3.96
C GLU A 183 15.69 13.59 4.14
N ASN A 184 15.42 12.81 3.09
CA ASN A 184 15.71 11.40 3.03
C ASN A 184 15.97 10.95 1.59
N GLU A 185 16.63 9.81 1.44
CA GLU A 185 17.03 9.21 0.16
C GLU A 185 16.37 7.83 -0.03
N ILE A 186 15.23 7.60 0.62
CA ILE A 186 14.48 6.35 0.63
C ILE A 186 13.71 6.19 -0.69
N ASN A 187 13.77 5.01 -1.29
CA ASN A 187 13.10 4.70 -2.55
C ASN A 187 11.88 3.79 -2.35
N VAL A 188 11.89 2.93 -1.33
CA VAL A 188 10.83 1.94 -1.09
C VAL A 188 10.48 1.90 0.40
N ILE A 189 9.18 1.91 0.71
CA ILE A 189 8.69 1.81 2.09
C ILE A 189 7.81 0.58 2.24
N GLY A 190 8.23 -0.33 3.12
CA GLY A 190 7.48 -1.51 3.53
C GLY A 190 6.61 -1.21 4.75
N VAL A 191 5.30 -1.37 4.59
CA VAL A 191 4.32 -1.20 5.68
C VAL A 191 3.66 -2.54 5.99
N GLY A 192 3.73 -2.95 7.26
CA GLY A 192 3.20 -4.23 7.75
C GLY A 192 1.98 -4.02 8.64
N THR A 193 2.18 -4.18 9.95
CA THR A 193 1.13 -4.24 10.98
C THR A 193 0.10 -3.12 10.86
N ASN A 194 0.52 -1.85 10.86
CA ASN A 194 -0.39 -0.70 10.80
C ASN A 194 -1.39 -0.76 9.63
N LEU A 195 -0.96 -1.26 8.48
CA LEU A 195 -1.81 -1.36 7.29
C LEU A 195 -2.79 -2.53 7.39
N VAL A 196 -2.31 -3.70 7.81
CA VAL A 196 -3.11 -4.94 7.76
C VAL A 196 -4.11 -5.01 8.91
N THR A 197 -3.78 -4.46 10.06
CA THR A 197 -4.62 -4.53 11.26
C THR A 197 -5.49 -3.29 11.48
N CYS A 198 -5.27 -2.21 10.73
CA CYS A 198 -5.99 -0.93 10.89
C CYS A 198 -6.04 -0.49 12.37
N LEU A 199 -4.88 -0.39 13.04
CA LEU A 199 -4.78 -0.31 14.52
C LEU A 199 -5.70 0.71 15.19
N THR A 200 -5.90 1.88 14.60
CA THR A 200 -6.75 2.95 15.16
C THR A 200 -8.24 2.64 15.07
N GLN A 201 -8.66 1.89 14.05
CA GLN A 201 -10.04 1.49 13.83
C GLN A 201 -10.08 0.14 13.11
N PRO A 202 -9.97 -0.99 13.84
CA PRO A 202 -9.84 -2.33 13.25
C PRO A 202 -11.15 -2.85 12.61
N SER A 203 -12.24 -2.09 12.71
CA SER A 203 -13.55 -2.47 12.18
C SER A 203 -14.31 -1.28 11.61
N LEU A 204 -15.00 -1.48 10.48
CA LEU A 204 -15.80 -0.43 9.83
C LEU A 204 -17.22 -0.28 10.41
N GLY A 205 -17.74 -1.29 11.13
CA GLY A 205 -19.11 -1.26 11.65
C GLY A 205 -20.21 -1.55 10.62
N CYS A 206 -19.90 -2.28 9.54
CA CYS A 206 -20.90 -2.67 8.54
C CYS A 206 -22.03 -3.52 9.13
N VAL A 207 -23.26 -3.29 8.65
CA VAL A 207 -24.46 -4.01 9.09
C VAL A 207 -25.24 -4.60 7.92
N TYR A 208 -25.87 -5.76 8.14
CA TYR A 208 -26.87 -6.34 7.25
C TYR A 208 -28.25 -6.20 7.89
N LYS A 209 -29.22 -5.62 7.18
CA LYS A 209 -30.57 -5.33 7.69
C LYS A 209 -31.64 -5.63 6.65
N LEU A 210 -32.72 -6.24 7.11
CA LEU A 210 -33.93 -6.44 6.31
C LEU A 210 -34.66 -5.12 6.14
N VAL A 211 -34.86 -4.68 4.90
CA VAL A 211 -35.53 -3.41 4.57
C VAL A 211 -36.92 -3.60 3.97
N GLN A 212 -37.26 -4.81 3.49
CA GLN A 212 -38.52 -5.09 2.81
C GLN A 212 -38.84 -6.60 2.80
N VAL A 213 -40.13 -6.97 2.98
CA VAL A 213 -40.64 -8.35 2.85
C VAL A 213 -41.93 -8.32 2.05
N LYS A 214 -42.05 -9.15 0.99
CA LYS A 214 -43.25 -9.22 0.14
C LYS A 214 -43.76 -7.83 -0.31
N ARG A 215 -42.83 -6.95 -0.70
CA ARG A 215 -43.08 -5.53 -1.06
C ARG A 215 -43.60 -4.64 0.08
N CYS A 216 -43.61 -5.11 1.32
CA CYS A 216 -43.90 -4.31 2.50
C CYS A 216 -42.57 -3.79 3.11
N PRO A 217 -42.32 -2.47 3.14
CA PRO A 217 -41.15 -1.91 3.77
C PRO A 217 -41.05 -2.26 5.26
N ARG A 218 -39.83 -2.44 5.77
CA ARG A 218 -39.54 -2.74 7.17
C ARG A 218 -38.53 -1.74 7.71
N MET A 219 -38.77 -1.28 8.93
CA MET A 219 -37.93 -0.32 9.62
C MET A 219 -37.70 -0.80 11.05
N LYS A 220 -36.44 -0.90 11.48
CA LYS A 220 -36.10 -1.00 12.89
C LYS A 220 -36.12 0.41 13.49
N VAL A 221 -36.98 0.62 14.47
CA VAL A 221 -36.97 1.80 15.35
C VAL A 221 -36.07 1.52 16.55
N SER A 222 -35.42 2.56 17.06
CA SER A 222 -34.45 2.50 18.14
C SER A 222 -34.55 3.81 18.93
N GLU A 223 -34.37 3.75 20.25
CA GLU A 223 -34.29 4.94 21.11
C GLU A 223 -33.11 5.82 20.72
N ASP A 224 -32.04 5.20 20.21
CA ASP A 224 -30.93 5.86 19.54
C ASP A 224 -31.28 6.11 18.06
N PRO A 225 -31.49 7.38 17.63
CA PRO A 225 -31.88 7.70 16.26
C PRO A 225 -30.85 7.29 15.21
N GLU A 226 -29.56 7.24 15.56
CA GLU A 226 -28.49 6.85 14.63
C GLU A 226 -28.53 5.35 14.31
N LYS A 227 -29.15 4.54 15.18
CA LYS A 227 -29.34 3.10 14.98
C LYS A 227 -30.63 2.73 14.25
N MET A 228 -31.41 3.73 13.81
CA MET A 228 -32.59 3.51 12.99
C MET A 228 -32.21 3.10 11.57
N THR A 229 -32.88 2.09 11.03
CA THR A 229 -32.61 1.63 9.66
C THR A 229 -33.52 2.33 8.66
N LEU A 230 -33.07 2.52 7.42
CA LEU A 230 -33.93 3.08 6.35
C LEU A 230 -34.79 1.98 5.69
N PRO A 231 -36.12 2.20 5.55
CA PRO A 231 -37.05 1.20 5.01
C PRO A 231 -36.97 1.08 3.47
N GLY A 232 -37.59 0.04 2.93
CA GLY A 232 -37.88 -0.12 1.50
C GLY A 232 -36.69 -0.58 0.65
N SER A 233 -36.99 -1.09 -0.54
CA SER A 233 -35.95 -1.30 -1.57
C SER A 233 -35.51 0.06 -2.13
N LYS A 234 -34.20 0.24 -2.34
CA LYS A 234 -33.62 1.55 -2.65
C LYS A 234 -32.62 1.50 -3.79
N LYS A 235 -32.56 2.58 -4.56
CA LYS A 235 -31.47 2.93 -5.45
C LYS A 235 -30.64 4.06 -4.83
N VAL A 236 -29.34 4.04 -5.09
CA VAL A 236 -28.41 5.06 -4.59
C VAL A 236 -27.74 5.73 -5.77
N TYR A 237 -27.78 7.05 -5.77
CA TYR A 237 -27.22 7.91 -6.80
C TYR A 237 -26.13 8.77 -6.18
N ARG A 238 -24.96 8.83 -6.80
CA ARG A 238 -23.97 9.86 -6.51
C ARG A 238 -24.22 11.05 -7.41
N VAL A 239 -24.40 12.21 -6.78
CA VAL A 239 -24.64 13.47 -7.48
C VAL A 239 -23.33 14.24 -7.53
N PHE A 240 -22.99 14.73 -8.72
CA PHE A 240 -21.82 15.55 -8.96
C PHE A 240 -22.21 17.00 -9.23
N ASP A 241 -21.35 17.93 -8.84
CA ASP A 241 -21.46 19.33 -9.24
C ASP A 241 -20.92 19.57 -10.67
N SER A 242 -20.96 20.83 -11.11
CA SER A 242 -20.44 21.25 -12.42
C SER A 242 -18.93 21.10 -12.56
N SER A 243 -18.20 20.89 -11.47
CA SER A 243 -16.75 20.67 -11.44
C SER A 243 -16.38 19.18 -11.35
N ASP A 244 -17.33 18.26 -11.58
CA ASP A 244 -17.15 16.81 -11.52
C ASP A 244 -16.71 16.30 -10.12
N HIS A 245 -17.03 17.05 -9.07
CA HIS A 245 -16.85 16.62 -7.68
C HIS A 245 -18.14 16.00 -7.15
N PRO A 246 -18.06 14.85 -6.46
CA PRO A 246 -19.23 14.28 -5.79
C PRO A 246 -19.62 15.15 -4.60
N VAL A 247 -20.89 15.55 -4.51
CA VAL A 247 -21.39 16.48 -3.49
C VAL A 247 -22.35 15.86 -2.49
N LEU A 248 -23.07 14.81 -2.89
CA LEU A 248 -23.90 14.00 -2.01
C LEU A 248 -24.24 12.65 -2.64
N ASP A 249 -24.53 11.67 -1.80
CA ASP A 249 -25.16 10.41 -2.23
C ASP A 249 -26.66 10.46 -1.84
N LEU A 250 -27.53 10.34 -2.85
CA LEU A 250 -28.99 10.42 -2.73
C LEU A 250 -29.60 9.01 -2.81
N MET A 251 -30.39 8.66 -1.80
CA MET A 251 -31.18 7.43 -1.79
C MET A 251 -32.62 7.72 -2.22
N ALA A 252 -33.11 6.95 -3.18
CA ALA A 252 -34.50 6.94 -3.62
C ALA A 252 -35.06 5.51 -3.49
N LEU A 253 -36.38 5.39 -3.37
CA LEU A 253 -37.07 4.13 -3.51
C LEU A 253 -36.88 3.56 -4.92
N GLU A 254 -36.81 2.24 -5.03
CA GLU A 254 -36.48 1.58 -6.30
C GLU A 254 -37.50 1.84 -7.42
N GLU A 255 -38.77 2.05 -7.06
CA GLU A 255 -39.86 2.37 -7.98
C GLU A 255 -39.94 3.85 -8.39
N GLU A 256 -39.15 4.74 -7.76
CA GLU A 256 -39.06 6.12 -8.21
C GLU A 256 -38.42 6.21 -9.61
N PRO A 257 -38.83 7.20 -10.43
CA PRO A 257 -38.20 7.42 -11.72
C PRO A 257 -36.68 7.66 -11.54
N PRO A 258 -35.84 7.19 -12.47
CA PRO A 258 -34.41 7.45 -12.41
C PRO A 258 -34.10 8.96 -12.39
N LEU A 259 -33.15 9.35 -11.54
CA LEU A 259 -32.68 10.73 -11.46
C LEU A 259 -32.04 11.16 -12.78
N GLN A 260 -32.47 12.30 -13.32
CA GLN A 260 -31.93 12.84 -14.57
C GLN A 260 -30.93 13.97 -14.32
N VAL A 261 -29.98 14.13 -15.24
CA VAL A 261 -29.04 15.26 -15.24
C VAL A 261 -29.81 16.57 -15.45
N GLY A 262 -29.46 17.60 -14.69
CA GLY A 262 -30.12 18.90 -14.70
C GLY A 262 -31.46 18.95 -13.95
N GLN A 263 -31.94 17.83 -13.43
CA GLN A 263 -33.14 17.78 -12.60
C GLN A 263 -32.86 18.41 -11.23
N GLU A 264 -33.71 19.35 -10.81
CA GLU A 264 -33.77 19.80 -9.43
C GLU A 264 -34.55 18.78 -8.59
N VAL A 265 -33.94 18.30 -7.51
CA VAL A 265 -34.57 17.35 -6.59
C VAL A 265 -34.52 17.88 -5.17
N GLU A 266 -35.66 17.80 -4.49
CA GLU A 266 -35.76 18.04 -3.06
C GLU A 266 -35.18 16.83 -2.31
N SER A 267 -34.16 17.10 -1.51
CA SER A 267 -33.41 16.10 -0.78
C SER A 267 -33.40 16.43 0.70
N PHE A 268 -33.59 15.41 1.54
CA PHE A 268 -33.58 15.54 2.99
C PHE A 268 -32.29 14.93 3.52
N VAL A 269 -31.41 15.78 4.05
CA VAL A 269 -30.09 15.37 4.53
C VAL A 269 -30.24 14.56 5.82
N LEU A 270 -29.70 13.35 5.84
CA LEU A 270 -29.73 12.48 7.02
C LEU A 270 -28.92 13.10 8.16
N GLY A 271 -29.42 12.94 9.39
CA GLY A 271 -28.81 13.48 10.62
C GLY A 271 -29.22 14.92 10.95
N THR A 272 -29.54 15.74 9.94
CA THR A 272 -30.04 17.11 10.16
C THR A 272 -31.52 17.28 9.83
N ASN A 273 -32.09 16.38 9.02
CA ASN A 273 -33.43 16.48 8.43
C ASN A 273 -33.68 17.82 7.69
N LYS A 274 -32.60 18.49 7.28
CA LYS A 274 -32.71 19.73 6.53
C LYS A 274 -33.07 19.41 5.08
N MET A 275 -34.12 20.06 4.58
CA MET A 275 -34.44 20.04 3.16
C MET A 275 -33.46 20.93 2.40
N GLU A 276 -32.85 20.37 1.36
CA GLU A 276 -31.99 21.07 0.42
C GLU A 276 -32.41 20.70 -1.01
N LYS A 277 -32.42 21.71 -1.89
CA LYS A 277 -32.58 21.50 -3.33
C LYS A 277 -31.22 21.23 -3.95
N VAL A 278 -31.10 20.13 -4.68
CA VAL A 278 -29.90 19.79 -5.44
C VAL A 278 -30.23 19.70 -6.91
N THR A 279 -29.45 20.39 -7.75
CA THR A 279 -29.47 20.20 -9.20
C THR A 279 -28.31 19.29 -9.58
N ALA A 280 -28.60 18.14 -10.19
CA ALA A 280 -27.58 17.17 -10.51
C ALA A 280 -26.78 17.57 -11.77
N GLY A 281 -25.52 17.98 -11.60
CA GLY A 281 -24.62 18.28 -12.72
C GLY A 281 -24.22 17.02 -13.50
N ALA A 282 -24.00 15.92 -12.77
CA ALA A 282 -23.99 14.56 -13.31
C ALA A 282 -24.53 13.58 -12.25
N VAL A 283 -24.95 12.39 -12.69
CA VAL A 283 -25.53 11.35 -11.83
C VAL A 283 -24.87 10.01 -12.14
N GLU A 284 -24.40 9.33 -11.09
CA GLU A 284 -23.92 7.95 -11.17
C GLU A 284 -24.79 7.03 -10.31
N VAL A 285 -25.25 5.91 -10.86
CA VAL A 285 -25.93 4.86 -10.08
C VAL A 285 -24.88 3.98 -9.42
N LEU A 286 -24.88 3.91 -8.09
CA LEU A 286 -23.82 3.25 -7.33
C LEU A 286 -23.97 1.72 -7.24
N HIS A 287 -25.20 1.21 -7.31
CA HIS A 287 -25.46 -0.24 -7.24
C HIS A 287 -25.55 -0.84 -8.64
N ARG A 288 -24.79 -1.92 -8.87
CA ARG A 288 -24.84 -2.74 -10.10
C ARG A 288 -25.27 -4.16 -9.76
N VAL A 289 -25.96 -4.81 -10.70
CA VAL A 289 -26.49 -6.15 -10.50
C VAL A 289 -25.47 -7.17 -11.01
N TYR A 290 -24.68 -7.74 -10.10
CA TYR A 290 -23.72 -8.81 -10.42
C TYR A 290 -24.34 -10.20 -10.37
N PHE A 291 -25.40 -10.38 -9.58
CA PHE A 291 -26.04 -11.67 -9.34
C PHE A 291 -27.56 -11.50 -9.27
N ARG A 292 -28.30 -12.31 -10.02
CA ARG A 292 -29.76 -12.32 -10.06
C ARG A 292 -30.24 -13.74 -10.34
N ASP A 293 -31.26 -14.19 -9.60
CA ASP A 293 -31.94 -15.46 -9.82
C ASP A 293 -31.01 -16.67 -9.98
N GLY A 294 -29.97 -16.74 -9.13
CA GLY A 294 -29.00 -17.83 -9.16
C GLY A 294 -27.90 -17.69 -10.21
N GLN A 295 -27.90 -16.63 -11.01
CA GLN A 295 -26.98 -16.45 -12.13
C GLN A 295 -26.11 -15.19 -11.99
N ILE A 296 -24.85 -15.32 -12.42
CA ILE A 296 -23.92 -14.18 -12.55
C ILE A 296 -24.32 -13.38 -13.79
N CYS A 297 -24.69 -12.11 -13.60
CA CYS A 297 -25.12 -11.22 -14.68
C CYS A 297 -23.94 -10.48 -15.34
N GLU A 298 -22.91 -10.18 -14.55
CA GLU A 298 -21.73 -9.45 -14.99
C GLU A 298 -20.47 -10.11 -14.44
N ARG A 299 -19.39 -10.11 -15.22
CA ARG A 299 -18.09 -10.59 -14.76
C ARG A 299 -17.51 -9.58 -13.76
N LEU A 300 -16.94 -10.08 -12.66
CA LEU A 300 -16.24 -9.21 -11.71
C LEU A 300 -15.04 -8.51 -12.37
N PRO A 301 -14.81 -7.21 -12.08
CA PRO A 301 -13.71 -6.46 -12.65
C PRO A 301 -12.35 -7.01 -12.18
N SER A 302 -11.33 -6.82 -13.01
CA SER A 302 -9.95 -7.17 -12.65
C SER A 302 -9.43 -6.27 -11.53
N ILE A 303 -8.43 -6.73 -10.78
CA ILE A 303 -7.80 -5.92 -9.72
C ILE A 303 -7.15 -4.65 -10.27
N ALA A 304 -6.61 -4.67 -11.49
CA ALA A 304 -6.09 -3.49 -12.16
C ALA A 304 -7.22 -2.46 -12.43
N THR A 305 -8.38 -2.93 -12.89
CA THR A 305 -9.57 -2.10 -13.09
C THR A 305 -10.07 -1.53 -11.77
N ILE A 306 -10.16 -2.34 -10.71
CA ILE A 306 -10.59 -1.89 -9.37
C ILE A 306 -9.60 -0.84 -8.82
N ARG A 307 -8.28 -1.08 -8.95
CA ARG A 307 -7.24 -0.10 -8.54
C ARG A 307 -7.40 1.21 -9.31
N SER A 308 -7.54 1.15 -10.64
CA SER A 308 -7.72 2.34 -11.46
C SER A 308 -8.98 3.12 -11.06
N HIS A 309 -10.09 2.42 -10.85
CA HIS A 309 -11.32 3.04 -10.37
C HIS A 309 -11.11 3.72 -9.01
N ALA A 310 -10.52 3.04 -8.02
CA ALA A 310 -10.26 3.64 -6.70
C ALA A 310 -9.37 4.90 -6.78
N GLN A 311 -8.28 4.85 -7.57
CA GLN A 311 -7.38 5.99 -7.75
C GLN A 311 -8.07 7.18 -8.44
N THR A 312 -8.88 6.91 -9.46
CA THR A 312 -9.65 7.96 -10.16
C THR A 312 -10.71 8.56 -9.23
N SER A 313 -11.44 7.74 -8.47
CA SER A 313 -12.45 8.21 -7.52
C SER A 313 -11.85 9.08 -6.41
N LEU A 314 -10.67 8.71 -5.87
CA LEU A 314 -9.96 9.52 -4.87
C LEU A 314 -9.46 10.87 -5.43
N LYS A 315 -9.13 10.92 -6.73
CA LYS A 315 -8.76 12.18 -7.40
C LYS A 315 -9.96 13.10 -7.63
N LYS A 316 -11.12 12.53 -7.90
CA LYS A 316 -12.39 13.28 -8.03
C LYS A 316 -12.93 13.78 -6.70
N LEU A 317 -12.58 13.14 -5.58
CA LEU A 317 -13.05 13.58 -4.27
C LEU A 317 -12.50 14.97 -3.93
N SER A 318 -13.39 15.87 -3.52
CA SER A 318 -12.99 17.23 -3.13
C SER A 318 -11.96 17.23 -1.98
N PRO A 319 -10.97 18.14 -1.97
CA PRO A 319 -9.96 18.19 -0.93
C PRO A 319 -10.51 18.24 0.50
N ILE A 320 -11.69 18.85 0.71
CA ILE A 320 -12.35 18.94 2.04
C ILE A 320 -12.71 17.56 2.63
N HIS A 321 -13.00 16.57 1.78
CA HIS A 321 -13.35 15.22 2.18
C HIS A 321 -12.13 14.28 2.21
N ARG A 322 -11.04 14.66 1.55
CA ARG A 322 -9.79 13.87 1.47
C ARG A 322 -8.83 14.14 2.63
N ARG A 323 -9.06 15.20 3.40
CA ARG A 323 -8.23 15.52 4.59
C ARG A 323 -8.33 14.39 5.61
N LEU A 324 -7.21 14.08 6.23
CA LEU A 324 -7.11 13.06 7.27
C LEU A 324 -7.59 13.57 8.63
N HIS A 325 -7.33 14.85 8.90
CA HIS A 325 -7.76 15.53 10.11
C HIS A 325 -8.99 16.38 9.81
N GLU A 326 -10.04 16.17 10.60
CA GLU A 326 -11.31 16.91 10.56
C GLU A 326 -11.88 17.05 9.12
N PRO A 327 -12.07 15.94 8.37
CA PRO A 327 -12.71 16.02 7.07
C PRO A 327 -14.14 16.53 7.20
N GLN A 328 -14.60 17.31 6.23
CA GLN A 328 -16.01 17.69 6.17
C GLN A 328 -16.87 16.45 5.94
N PRO A 329 -17.93 16.21 6.73
CA PRO A 329 -18.81 15.07 6.51
C PRO A 329 -19.39 15.07 5.10
N TYR A 330 -19.32 13.91 4.44
CA TYR A 330 -19.93 13.73 3.12
C TYR A 330 -21.44 13.56 3.27
N LYS A 331 -22.22 14.31 2.48
CA LYS A 331 -23.68 14.36 2.62
C LYS A 331 -24.32 13.09 2.09
N VAL A 332 -25.21 12.51 2.89
CA VAL A 332 -26.11 11.43 2.47
C VAL A 332 -27.53 11.92 2.68
N ALA A 333 -28.35 11.82 1.64
CA ALA A 333 -29.72 12.34 1.66
C ALA A 333 -30.71 11.30 1.14
N VAL A 334 -32.00 11.55 1.39
CA VAL A 334 -33.12 10.78 0.85
C VAL A 334 -34.05 11.67 0.03
N THR A 335 -34.72 11.10 -0.96
CA THR A 335 -35.80 11.79 -1.69
C THR A 335 -36.98 12.11 -0.76
N GLU A 336 -37.80 13.07 -1.14
CA GLU A 336 -39.04 13.41 -0.43
C GLU A 336 -39.92 12.17 -0.19
N LYS A 337 -40.13 11.34 -1.23
CA LYS A 337 -40.95 10.14 -1.12
C LYS A 337 -40.42 9.15 -0.09
N LEU A 338 -39.10 8.94 -0.06
CA LEU A 338 -38.46 8.09 0.96
C LEU A 338 -38.52 8.72 2.35
N HIS A 339 -38.37 10.05 2.45
CA HIS A 339 -38.52 10.78 3.70
C HIS A 339 -39.93 10.61 4.31
N LEU A 340 -40.98 10.81 3.50
CA LEU A 340 -42.37 10.60 3.92
C LEU A 340 -42.64 9.15 4.34
N LEU A 341 -42.04 8.17 3.66
CA LEU A 341 -42.14 6.76 4.07
C LEU A 341 -41.49 6.53 5.45
N ILE A 342 -40.31 7.09 5.69
CA ILE A 342 -39.63 6.99 6.99
C ILE A 342 -40.52 7.55 8.10
N ASP A 343 -41.08 8.74 7.89
CA ASP A 343 -41.92 9.38 8.91
C ASP A 343 -43.22 8.61 9.15
N SER A 344 -43.87 8.12 8.10
CA SER A 344 -45.08 7.29 8.25
C SER A 344 -44.84 6.03 9.09
N LEU A 345 -43.69 5.37 8.92
CA LEU A 345 -43.34 4.15 9.65
C LEU A 345 -42.86 4.45 11.07
N ARG A 346 -42.28 5.62 11.32
CA ARG A 346 -41.96 6.09 12.68
C ARG A 346 -43.22 6.30 13.49
N THR A 347 -44.16 7.09 12.96
CA THR A 347 -45.42 7.41 13.68
C THR A 347 -46.24 6.16 13.97
N ASN A 348 -46.37 5.25 13.00
CA ASN A 348 -47.13 4.02 13.19
C ASN A 348 -46.52 3.06 14.21
N ASN A 349 -45.19 3.04 14.39
CA ASN A 349 -44.53 2.19 15.38
C ASN A 349 -44.51 2.79 16.79
N HIS A 350 -44.73 4.09 16.97
CA HIS A 350 -44.90 4.71 18.28
C HIS A 350 -46.32 4.56 18.85
N LEU A 351 -47.27 4.11 18.02
CA LEU A 351 -48.66 3.86 18.39
C LEU A 351 -48.95 2.38 18.74
N GLN A 352 -47.94 1.50 18.66
CA GLN A 352 -47.96 0.12 19.14
C GLN A 352 -47.06 -0.01 20.37
#